data_AF-A0A6B9QH20-F1
#
_entry.id   AF-A0A6B9QH20-F1
#
_cell.length_a   1.000
_cell.length_b   1.000
_cell.length_c   1.000
_cell.angle_alpha   90.00
_cell.angle_beta   90.00
_cell.angle_gamma   90.00
#
_symmetry.space_group_name_H-M   'P 1'
#
loop_
_entity.id
_entity.type
_entity.pdbx_description
1 polymer ?
#
loop_
_entity_poly.entity_id
_entity_poly.type
_entity_poly.pdbx_seq_one_letter_code
_entity_poly.pdbx_strand_id
1 'polypeptide(L)'
;MLPMITGFMNYGHQAVRAARYIGQSFIITLSHTSRLPVTIQYPYQKWIPSERFRGRIHFEFDKCIACEVCVRVCPIDLPTIDWRLEPEIRKKRLLNYSIDFGICIFCGNCVEYCPTNCLSMTEEYALSTYNRHELN
;
A
#
# COMPACT_ATOMS: atom_id res chain seq x y z
N MET A 1 25.18 62.45 4.23
CA MET A 1 23.96 62.22 5.06
C MET A 1 22.79 61.64 4.25
N LEU A 2 22.50 62.09 3.02
CA LEU A 2 21.41 61.55 2.18
C LEU A 2 21.43 60.02 1.86
N PRO A 3 22.57 59.34 1.59
CA PRO A 3 22.56 57.91 1.25
C PRO A 3 22.23 57.01 2.44
N MET A 4 22.52 57.47 3.67
CA MET A 4 22.22 56.74 4.90
C MET A 4 20.72 56.77 5.22
N ILE A 5 20.07 57.91 4.96
CA ILE A 5 18.62 58.11 5.16
C ILE A 5 17.82 57.28 4.16
N THR A 6 18.23 57.27 2.88
CA THR A 6 17.57 56.45 1.85
C THR A 6 17.74 54.95 2.10
N GLY A 7 18.92 54.50 2.59
CA GLY A 7 19.13 53.13 3.03
C GLY A 7 18.20 52.71 4.18
N PHE A 8 18.05 53.57 5.19
CA PHE A 8 17.14 53.33 6.32
C PHE A 8 15.66 53.27 5.87
N MET A 9 15.23 54.19 5.00
CA MET A 9 13.89 54.17 4.43
C MET A 9 13.62 52.89 3.62
N ASN A 10 14.58 52.46 2.79
CA ASN A 10 14.46 51.23 2.01
C ASN A 10 14.38 49.98 2.89
N TYR A 11 15.19 49.92 3.96
CA TYR A 11 15.13 48.84 4.94
C TYR A 11 13.77 48.81 5.68
N GLY A 12 13.24 49.97 6.07
CA GLY A 12 11.91 50.09 6.64
C GLY A 12 10.81 49.59 5.70
N HIS A 13 10.87 49.94 4.41
CA HIS A 13 9.94 49.44 3.40
C HIS A 13 10.03 47.91 3.22
N GLN A 14 11.23 47.34 3.24
CA GLN A 14 11.44 45.89 3.18
C GLN A 14 10.87 45.18 4.41
N ALA A 15 11.10 45.71 5.62
CA ALA A 15 10.57 45.16 6.86
C ALA A 15 9.03 45.17 6.90
N VAL A 16 8.40 46.27 6.46
CA VAL A 16 6.93 46.36 6.36
C VAL A 16 6.38 45.38 5.33
N ARG A 17 7.06 45.20 4.19
CA ARG A 17 6.64 44.23 3.17
C ARG A 17 6.75 42.80 3.72
N ALA A 18 7.83 42.45 4.41
CA ALA A 18 8.00 41.14 5.05
C ALA A 18 6.92 40.89 6.11
N ALA A 19 6.64 41.87 6.98
CA ALA A 19 5.59 41.76 7.99
C ALA A 19 4.20 41.55 7.37
N ARG A 20 3.89 42.20 6.24
CA ARG A 20 2.64 41.96 5.50
C ARG A 20 2.52 40.55 4.97
N TYR A 21 3.59 39.99 4.41
CA TYR A 21 3.59 38.60 3.94
C TYR A 21 3.40 37.61 5.09
N ILE A 22 4.09 37.82 6.21
CA ILE A 22 3.92 37.00 7.42
C ILE A 22 2.48 37.08 7.93
N GLY A 23 1.90 38.29 7.98
CA GLY A 23 0.51 38.49 8.39
C GLY A 23 -0.48 37.78 7.47
N GLN A 24 -0.28 37.85 6.14
CA GLN A 24 -1.09 37.12 5.16
C GLN A 24 -1.01 35.61 5.39
N SER A 25 0.19 35.06 5.60
CA SER A 25 0.38 33.63 5.91
C SER A 25 -0.32 33.23 7.21
N PHE A 26 -0.19 34.04 8.27
CA PHE A 26 -0.83 33.76 9.55
C PHE A 26 -2.36 33.73 9.44
N ILE A 27 -2.96 34.65 8.68
CA ILE A 27 -4.41 34.66 8.42
C ILE A 27 -4.84 33.37 7.70
N ILE A 28 -4.07 32.91 6.71
CA ILE A 28 -4.34 31.64 6.02
C ILE A 28 -4.25 30.48 7.01
N THR A 29 -3.21 30.41 7.84
CA THR A 29 -3.08 29.34 8.86
C THR A 29 -4.25 29.37 9.85
N LEU A 30 -4.63 30.55 10.34
CA LEU A 30 -5.76 30.71 11.26
C LEU A 30 -7.09 30.28 10.61
N SER A 31 -7.26 30.53 9.31
CA SER A 31 -8.44 30.06 8.56
C SER A 31 -8.53 28.53 8.41
N HIS A 32 -7.46 27.78 8.68
CA HIS A 32 -7.52 26.31 8.70
C HIS A 32 -8.06 25.77 10.04
N THR A 33 -7.95 26.53 11.14
CA THR A 33 -8.44 26.12 12.46
C THR A 33 -9.97 25.99 12.50
N SER A 34 -10.69 26.74 11.67
CA SER A 34 -12.16 26.67 11.58
C SER A 34 -12.67 25.51 10.70
N ARG A 35 -11.78 24.78 10.03
CA ARG A 35 -12.17 23.62 9.20
C ARG A 35 -12.24 22.37 10.07
N LEU A 36 -13.19 21.49 9.75
CA LEU A 36 -13.26 20.18 10.39
C LEU A 36 -12.06 19.31 9.95
N PRO A 37 -11.51 18.49 10.87
CA PRO A 37 -10.40 17.61 10.55
C PRO A 37 -10.85 16.49 9.58
N VAL A 38 -10.11 16.30 8.49
CA VAL A 38 -10.33 15.23 7.51
C VAL A 38 -9.74 13.88 7.97
N THR A 39 -9.10 13.85 9.14
CA THR A 39 -8.38 12.67 9.66
C THR A 39 -9.32 11.52 10.00
N ILE A 40 -8.92 10.30 9.65
CA ILE A 40 -9.59 9.06 10.07
C ILE A 40 -8.91 8.53 11.33
N GLN A 41 -9.67 8.27 12.39
CA GLN A 41 -9.14 7.85 13.69
C GLN A 41 -8.89 6.34 13.77
N TYR A 42 -7.83 5.85 13.14
CA TYR A 42 -7.40 4.46 13.32
C TYR A 42 -6.90 4.24 14.77
N PRO A 43 -7.25 3.13 15.46
CA PRO A 43 -7.93 1.92 14.99
C PRO A 43 -9.46 1.91 15.14
N TYR A 44 -10.05 2.92 15.79
CA TYR A 44 -11.49 2.98 16.09
C TYR A 44 -12.36 3.15 14.84
N GLN A 45 -11.87 3.94 13.88
CA GLN A 45 -12.46 4.13 12.57
C GLN A 45 -11.47 3.63 11.52
N LYS A 46 -11.84 2.60 10.76
CA LYS A 46 -11.03 2.06 9.66
C LYS A 46 -11.42 2.70 8.33
N TRP A 47 -10.44 2.90 7.48
CA TRP A 47 -10.69 3.26 6.08
C TRP A 47 -11.21 2.03 5.33
N ILE A 48 -12.20 2.24 4.46
CA ILE A 48 -12.84 1.18 3.66
C ILE A 48 -12.05 1.06 2.35
N PRO A 49 -11.44 -0.10 2.07
CA PRO A 49 -10.75 -0.33 0.81
C PRO A 49 -11.69 -0.30 -0.39
N SER A 50 -11.12 -0.06 -1.57
CA SER A 50 -11.88 -0.17 -2.82
C SER A 50 -12.15 -1.63 -3.18
N GLU A 51 -13.14 -1.88 -4.02
CA GLU A 51 -13.49 -3.23 -4.52
C GLU A 51 -12.33 -3.94 -5.25
N ARG A 52 -11.34 -3.17 -5.75
CA ARG A 52 -10.15 -3.68 -6.44
C ARG A 52 -8.88 -3.53 -5.60
N PHE A 53 -9.02 -3.34 -4.29
CA PHE A 53 -7.88 -3.26 -3.40
C PHE A 53 -7.10 -4.59 -3.41
N ARG A 54 -5.79 -4.47 -3.25
CA ARG A 54 -4.85 -5.59 -3.32
C ARG A 54 -4.22 -5.84 -1.95
N GLY A 55 -4.94 -6.55 -1.08
CA GLY A 55 -4.47 -6.99 0.23
C GLY A 55 -3.94 -8.42 0.22
N ARG A 56 -4.13 -9.16 1.32
CA ARG A 56 -3.71 -10.56 1.44
C ARG A 56 -4.30 -11.42 0.31
N ILE A 57 -3.53 -12.39 -0.18
CA ILE A 57 -4.02 -13.35 -1.15
C ILE A 57 -4.78 -14.45 -0.40
N HIS A 58 -6.03 -14.71 -0.80
CA HIS A 58 -6.80 -15.87 -0.38
C HIS A 58 -6.55 -17.03 -1.34
N PHE A 59 -6.49 -18.24 -0.80
CA PHE A 59 -6.21 -19.46 -1.55
C PHE A 59 -7.23 -20.55 -1.22
N GLU A 60 -7.82 -21.14 -2.26
CA GLU A 60 -8.71 -22.28 -2.17
C GLU A 60 -8.02 -23.57 -2.63
N PHE A 61 -7.77 -24.48 -1.69
CA PHE A 61 -7.04 -25.73 -1.94
C PHE A 61 -7.73 -26.63 -2.98
N ASP A 62 -9.05 -26.79 -2.87
CA ASP A 62 -9.83 -27.73 -3.70
C ASP A 62 -9.92 -27.32 -5.18
N LYS A 63 -9.74 -26.03 -5.47
CA LYS A 63 -9.78 -25.48 -6.84
C LYS A 63 -8.43 -25.51 -7.55
N CYS A 64 -7.33 -25.78 -6.83
CA CYS A 64 -6.01 -25.74 -7.40
C CYS A 64 -5.70 -27.01 -8.23
N ILE A 65 -5.18 -26.82 -9.43
CA ILE A 65 -4.79 -27.91 -10.35
C ILE A 65 -3.28 -28.07 -10.52
N ALA A 66 -2.48 -27.42 -9.66
CA ALA A 66 -1.00 -27.45 -9.72
C ALA A 66 -0.43 -27.14 -11.12
N CYS A 67 -0.93 -26.06 -11.75
CA CYS A 67 -0.53 -25.62 -13.08
C CYS A 67 0.77 -24.77 -13.11
N GLU A 68 1.26 -24.35 -11.94
CA GLU A 68 2.47 -23.52 -11.77
C GLU A 68 2.46 -22.20 -12.54
N VAL A 69 1.28 -21.73 -12.97
CA VAL A 69 1.16 -20.42 -13.64
C VAL A 69 1.49 -19.31 -12.66
N CYS A 70 0.99 -19.39 -11.42
CA CYS A 70 1.23 -18.38 -10.39
C CYS A 70 2.71 -18.19 -10.03
N VAL A 71 3.55 -19.23 -10.17
CA VAL A 71 5.01 -19.12 -10.02
C VAL A 71 5.59 -18.36 -11.21
N ARG A 72 5.32 -18.84 -12.43
CA ARG A 72 5.87 -18.28 -13.69
C ARG A 72 5.50 -16.82 -13.96
N VAL A 73 4.35 -16.37 -13.48
CA VAL A 73 3.90 -14.97 -13.65
C VAL A 73 4.31 -14.07 -12.47
N CYS A 74 4.83 -14.66 -11.39
CA CYS A 74 5.34 -13.91 -10.26
C CYS A 74 6.68 -13.27 -10.66
N PRO A 75 6.90 -11.97 -10.41
CA PRO A 75 8.17 -11.30 -10.77
C PRO A 75 9.43 -11.90 -10.12
N ILE A 76 9.24 -12.71 -9.07
CA ILE A 76 10.32 -13.29 -8.24
C ILE A 76 10.09 -14.79 -7.98
N ASP A 77 9.20 -15.45 -8.72
CA ASP A 77 8.89 -16.88 -8.56
C ASP A 77 8.54 -17.31 -7.12
N LEU A 78 7.72 -16.50 -6.43
CA LEU A 78 7.50 -16.62 -4.98
C LEU A 78 6.66 -17.82 -4.51
N PRO A 79 5.46 -18.10 -5.08
CA PRO A 79 4.60 -19.14 -4.54
C PRO A 79 5.27 -20.51 -4.60
N THR A 80 5.32 -21.21 -3.47
CA THR A 80 5.87 -22.57 -3.42
C THR A 80 4.72 -23.57 -3.59
N ILE A 81 4.86 -24.47 -4.57
CA ILE A 81 3.84 -25.45 -4.93
C ILE A 81 4.45 -26.84 -4.91
N ASP A 82 3.98 -27.68 -4.00
CA ASP A 82 4.35 -29.10 -3.98
C ASP A 82 3.19 -29.93 -4.52
N TRP A 83 3.48 -30.79 -5.49
CA TRP A 83 2.48 -31.68 -6.07
C TRP A 83 3.05 -33.05 -6.38
N ARG A 84 2.19 -34.06 -6.39
CA ARG A 84 2.50 -35.43 -6.80
C ARG A 84 1.67 -35.78 -8.02
N LEU A 85 2.30 -36.43 -9.00
CA LEU A 85 1.57 -37.03 -10.13
C LEU A 85 0.96 -38.35 -9.67
N GLU A 86 -0.36 -38.47 -9.76
CA GLU A 86 -1.03 -39.76 -9.62
C GLU A 86 -1.10 -40.41 -11.01
N PRO A 87 -0.29 -41.47 -11.28
CA PRO A 87 -0.16 -42.02 -12.63
C PRO A 87 -1.44 -42.71 -13.11
N GLU A 88 -2.25 -43.24 -12.18
CA GLU A 88 -3.51 -43.93 -12.47
C GLU A 88 -4.56 -42.99 -13.06
N ILE A 89 -4.66 -41.77 -12.52
CA ILE A 89 -5.66 -40.76 -12.92
C ILE A 89 -5.06 -39.74 -13.90
N ARG A 90 -3.73 -39.78 -14.11
CA ARG A 90 -2.94 -38.79 -14.87
C ARG A 90 -3.22 -37.34 -14.42
N LYS A 91 -3.51 -37.15 -13.14
CA LYS A 91 -3.81 -35.85 -12.53
C LYS A 91 -2.69 -35.47 -11.57
N LYS A 92 -2.31 -34.19 -11.57
CA LYS A 92 -1.46 -33.62 -10.54
C LYS A 92 -2.32 -33.37 -9.29
N ARG A 93 -1.91 -33.95 -8.17
CA ARG A 93 -2.50 -33.69 -6.86
C ARG A 93 -1.62 -32.72 -6.09
N LEU A 94 -2.19 -31.60 -5.68
CA LEU A 94 -1.53 -30.64 -4.81
C LEU A 94 -1.31 -31.27 -3.42
N LEU A 95 -0.11 -31.10 -2.87
CA LEU A 95 0.26 -31.51 -1.52
C LEU A 95 0.33 -30.31 -0.58
N ASN A 96 1.03 -29.25 -1.02
CA ASN A 96 1.26 -28.06 -0.23
C ASN A 96 1.31 -26.82 -1.15
N TYR A 97 0.85 -25.69 -0.62
CA TYR A 97 0.88 -24.40 -1.27
C TYR A 97 1.15 -23.33 -0.22
N SER A 98 2.20 -22.52 -0.42
CA SER A 98 2.55 -21.42 0.49
C SER A 98 3.01 -20.18 -0.27
N ILE A 99 2.82 -19.01 0.35
CA ILE A 99 3.26 -17.71 -0.17
C ILE A 99 3.84 -16.92 1.01
N ASP A 100 5.10 -16.51 0.90
CA ASP A 100 5.70 -15.60 1.88
C ASP A 100 5.18 -14.16 1.70
N PHE A 101 4.26 -13.72 2.55
CA PHE A 101 3.74 -12.36 2.51
C PHE A 101 4.77 -11.30 2.89
N GLY A 102 5.91 -11.67 3.50
CA GLY A 102 7.03 -10.78 3.75
C GLY A 102 7.84 -10.43 2.50
N ILE A 103 7.76 -11.25 1.44
CA ILE A 103 8.43 -11.02 0.16
C ILE A 103 7.43 -10.59 -0.93
N CYS A 104 6.16 -10.98 -0.80
CA CYS A 104 5.11 -10.65 -1.76
C CYS A 104 4.95 -9.14 -1.96
N ILE A 105 4.94 -8.70 -3.23
CA ILE A 105 4.75 -7.28 -3.60
C ILE A 105 3.29 -6.91 -3.91
N PHE A 106 2.34 -7.81 -3.65
CA PHE A 106 0.90 -7.62 -3.86
C PHE A 106 0.51 -7.09 -5.26
N CYS A 107 1.22 -7.51 -6.32
CA CYS A 107 0.93 -7.05 -7.69
C CYS A 107 -0.41 -7.58 -8.23
N GLY A 108 -0.81 -8.80 -7.83
CA GLY A 108 -2.05 -9.45 -8.26
C GLY A 108 -1.92 -10.32 -9.52
N ASN A 109 -0.74 -10.44 -10.15
CA ASN A 109 -0.57 -11.25 -11.36
C ASN A 109 -1.00 -12.72 -11.16
N CYS A 110 -0.68 -13.30 -10.01
CA CYS A 110 -1.04 -14.69 -9.70
C CYS A 110 -2.56 -14.90 -9.62
N VAL A 111 -3.32 -13.87 -9.25
CA VAL A 111 -4.79 -13.88 -9.22
C VAL A 111 -5.34 -13.73 -10.64
N GLU A 112 -4.80 -12.78 -11.41
CA GLU A 112 -5.26 -12.49 -12.77
C GLU A 112 -5.07 -13.66 -13.75
N TYR A 113 -3.93 -14.33 -13.68
CA TYR A 113 -3.61 -15.45 -14.57
C TYR A 113 -4.07 -16.82 -14.03
N CYS A 114 -4.77 -16.87 -12.90
CA CYS A 114 -5.27 -18.12 -12.34
C CYS A 114 -6.44 -18.67 -13.19
N PRO A 115 -6.30 -19.83 -13.86
CA PRO A 115 -7.37 -20.33 -14.73
C PRO A 115 -8.59 -20.85 -13.97
N THR A 116 -8.42 -21.24 -12.70
CA THR A 116 -9.49 -21.81 -11.88
C THR A 116 -10.05 -20.83 -10.85
N ASN A 117 -9.57 -19.58 -10.84
CA ASN A 117 -9.89 -18.57 -9.82
C ASN A 117 -9.71 -19.13 -8.38
N CYS A 118 -8.68 -19.96 -8.15
CA CYS A 118 -8.38 -20.47 -6.80
C CYS A 118 -7.63 -19.45 -5.93
N LEU A 119 -7.10 -18.39 -6.53
CA LEU A 119 -6.44 -17.28 -5.87
C LEU A 119 -7.32 -16.04 -6.02
N SER A 120 -7.51 -15.28 -4.95
CA SER A 120 -8.22 -14.01 -4.95
C SER A 120 -7.55 -12.99 -4.03
N MET A 121 -7.76 -11.69 -4.31
CA MET A 121 -7.27 -10.62 -3.42
C MET A 121 -8.31 -10.34 -2.34
N THR A 122 -7.86 -10.14 -1.10
CA THR A 122 -8.71 -9.71 0.01
C THR A 122 -8.49 -8.24 0.36
N GLU A 123 -9.36 -7.72 1.21
CA GLU A 123 -9.29 -6.38 1.76
C GLU A 123 -8.40 -6.28 3.02
N GLU A 124 -7.77 -7.38 3.42
CA GLU A 124 -6.92 -7.42 4.61
C GLU A 124 -5.58 -6.76 4.31
N TYR A 125 -5.38 -5.55 4.85
CA TYR A 125 -4.13 -4.79 4.77
C TYR A 125 -3.32 -4.80 6.07
N ALA A 126 -3.93 -5.17 7.19
CA ALA A 126 -3.30 -5.12 8.51
C ALA A 126 -2.52 -6.41 8.83
N LEU A 127 -1.60 -6.78 7.95
CA LEU A 127 -0.69 -7.92 8.15
C LEU A 127 0.58 -7.42 8.85
N SER A 128 0.73 -7.79 10.12
CA SER A 128 1.93 -7.46 10.90
C SER A 128 2.18 -8.53 11.95
N THR A 129 3.40 -9.03 12.04
CA THR A 129 3.84 -10.04 13.01
C THR A 129 5.17 -9.62 13.63
N TYR A 130 5.52 -10.20 14.78
CA TYR A 130 6.82 -9.95 15.43
C TYR A 130 7.96 -10.72 14.77
N ASN A 131 7.64 -11.87 14.18
CA ASN A 131 8.60 -12.74 13.51
C ASN A 131 8.24 -12.86 12.02
N ARG A 132 9.25 -12.73 11.16
CA ARG A 132 9.10 -12.88 9.70
C ARG A 132 8.60 -14.27 9.28
N HIS A 133 8.92 -15.31 10.05
CA HIS A 133 8.55 -16.68 9.73
C HIS A 133 7.06 -16.98 9.90
N GLU A 134 6.31 -16.07 10.55
CA GLU A 134 4.86 -16.16 10.73
C GLU A 134 4.08 -15.58 9.54
N LEU A 135 4.77 -15.04 8.52
CA LEU A 135 4.17 -14.47 7.30
C LEU A 135 4.11 -15.46 6.12
N ASN A 136 4.48 -16.72 6.35
CA ASN A 136 4.48 -17.81 5.36
C ASN A 136 3.17 -18.58 5.29
#